data_AF-A0A2U9NN87-F1
#
_entry.id   AF-A0A2U9NN87-F1
#
_cell.length_a   1.000
_cell.length_b   1.000
_cell.length_c   1.000
_cell.angle_alpha   90.00
_cell.angle_beta   90.00
_cell.angle_gamma   90.00
#
_symmetry.space_group_name_H-M   'P 1'
#
loop_
_entity.id
_entity.type
_entity.pdbx_description
1 polymer ?
#
loop_
_entity_poly.entity_id
_entity_poly.type
_entity_poly.pdbx_seq_one_letter_code
_entity_poly.pdbx_strand_id
1 'polypeptide(L)'
;MILSNYERNLIMNLSKEIATQFYSSTEAIIKKIADFFGYPDNPGMPFRTQFSYFEQQRFDQLPMHDVRFPPEPVPDNIGEVIFGVLPKLDLIQKIFYESSTDGYYNFYIKDYKNLYFLPDWLSKIIQLQFHVCLDTSGLEAIREVVFISLLVYINLLNLRLAMYWFLSINPYTYPWLILVSLVDWTEEVFQGLVPVVGGINLTASFWFTIIGKWADSLNHLVFTMPFLPSEAQRGETIMNGEMVPILMFRFFPILWFKEGIPNDIREFWYSQRPDILEFMQKSYGQLNITLLPDSIINSQHLVDPNNSINVEEVTDITKNISTQVLSNANDALLPITEFNNYLIQLNDSFHHLVLPSLK
;
A
#
# COMPACT_ATOMS: atom_id res chain seq x y z
N MET A 1 55.80 -8.28 21.78
CA MET A 1 55.32 -7.56 22.97
C MET A 1 54.23 -8.43 23.59
N ILE A 2 54.59 -9.26 24.57
CA ILE A 2 53.69 -10.25 25.17
C ILE A 2 52.95 -9.52 26.30
N LEU A 3 51.66 -9.25 26.11
CA LEU A 3 50.81 -8.66 27.16
C LEU A 3 50.91 -9.50 28.42
N SER A 4 51.09 -8.84 29.57
CA SER A 4 51.19 -9.54 30.85
C SER A 4 49.87 -10.28 31.16
N ASN A 5 49.92 -11.35 31.95
CA ASN A 5 48.70 -12.07 32.34
C ASN A 5 47.66 -11.16 33.04
N TYR A 6 48.11 -10.06 33.64
CA TYR A 6 47.24 -9.05 34.24
C TYR A 6 46.46 -8.26 33.19
N GLU A 7 47.13 -7.80 32.13
CA GLU A 7 46.49 -7.06 31.03
C GLU A 7 45.47 -7.92 30.27
N ARG A 8 45.77 -9.21 30.08
CA ARG A 8 44.82 -10.17 29.48
C ARG A 8 43.56 -10.35 30.32
N ASN A 9 43.69 -10.46 31.64
CA ASN A 9 42.54 -10.58 32.54
C ASN A 9 41.71 -9.28 32.60
N LEU A 10 42.37 -8.12 32.53
CA LEU A 10 41.70 -6.82 32.50
C LEU A 10 40.88 -6.64 31.22
N ILE A 11 41.46 -6.96 30.06
CA ILE A 11 40.75 -6.93 28.77
C ILE A 11 39.58 -7.92 28.75
N MET A 12 39.77 -9.12 29.32
CA MET A 12 38.71 -10.13 29.39
C MET A 12 37.55 -9.67 30.29
N ASN A 13 37.82 -9.04 31.43
CA ASN A 13 36.78 -8.49 32.30
C ASN A 13 36.05 -7.31 31.66
N LEU A 14 36.79 -6.39 31.02
CA LEU A 14 36.21 -5.26 30.30
C LEU A 14 35.30 -5.72 29.14
N SER A 15 35.73 -6.76 28.41
CA SER A 15 34.91 -7.35 27.33
C SER A 15 33.62 -7.98 27.85
N LYS A 16 33.66 -8.63 29.03
CA LYS A 16 32.47 -9.19 29.67
C LYS A 16 31.52 -8.09 30.14
N GLU A 17 32.05 -7.02 30.71
CA GLU A 17 31.26 -5.89 31.20
C GLU A 17 30.54 -5.17 30.04
N ILE A 18 31.27 -4.89 28.95
CA ILE A 18 30.70 -4.34 27.70
C ILE A 18 29.63 -5.28 27.13
N ALA A 19 29.89 -6.60 27.10
CA ALA A 19 28.90 -7.56 26.64
C ALA A 19 27.63 -7.53 27.50
N THR A 20 27.76 -7.52 28.83
CA THR A 20 26.59 -7.44 29.74
C THR A 20 25.81 -6.14 29.61
N GLN A 21 26.49 -5.01 29.36
CA GLN A 21 25.84 -3.73 29.14
C GLN A 21 25.13 -3.67 27.78
N PHE A 22 25.69 -4.31 26.75
CA PHE A 22 25.05 -4.49 25.47
C PHE A 22 23.82 -5.40 25.57
N TYR A 23 23.91 -6.53 26.27
CA TYR A 23 22.78 -7.44 26.49
C TYR A 23 21.62 -6.75 27.24
N SER A 24 21.91 -5.99 28.30
CA SER A 24 20.86 -5.29 29.05
C SER A 24 20.21 -4.17 28.25
N SER A 25 20.98 -3.46 27.42
CA SER A 25 20.47 -2.39 26.56
C SER A 25 19.62 -2.94 25.41
N THR A 26 20.06 -4.03 24.77
CA THR A 26 19.27 -4.74 23.74
C THR A 26 17.99 -5.33 24.32
N GLU A 27 18.05 -5.93 25.52
CA GLU A 27 16.87 -6.43 26.23
C GLU A 27 15.86 -5.31 26.50
N ALA A 28 16.31 -4.13 26.95
CA ALA A 28 15.43 -2.99 27.21
C ALA A 28 14.75 -2.45 25.93
N ILE A 29 15.48 -2.40 24.82
CA ILE A 29 14.93 -1.99 23.51
C ILE A 29 13.91 -3.01 23.02
N ILE A 30 14.25 -4.31 23.09
CA ILE A 30 13.35 -5.40 22.68
C ILE A 30 12.08 -5.39 23.53
N LYS A 31 12.16 -5.19 24.84
CA LYS A 31 10.99 -5.06 25.71
C LYS A 31 10.11 -3.88 25.32
N LYS A 32 10.68 -2.69 25.07
CA LYS A 32 9.89 -1.53 24.61
C LYS A 32 9.17 -1.79 23.29
N ILE A 33 9.85 -2.47 22.35
CA ILE A 33 9.23 -2.86 21.08
C ILE A 33 8.12 -3.89 21.34
N ALA A 34 8.37 -4.89 22.18
CA ALA A 34 7.40 -5.94 22.50
C ALA A 34 6.16 -5.40 23.23
N ASP A 35 6.34 -4.48 24.18
CA ASP A 35 5.26 -3.81 24.90
C ASP A 35 4.36 -3.02 23.93
N PHE A 36 4.95 -2.37 22.92
CA PHE A 36 4.19 -1.70 21.85
C PHE A 36 3.30 -2.69 21.07
N PHE A 37 3.71 -3.95 20.93
CA PHE A 37 2.92 -5.02 20.31
C PHE A 37 2.01 -5.78 21.29
N GLY A 38 1.91 -5.31 22.54
CA GLY A 38 1.00 -5.85 23.56
C GLY A 38 1.58 -6.97 24.42
N TYR A 39 2.89 -7.21 24.42
CA TYR A 39 3.54 -8.10 25.40
C TYR A 39 3.49 -7.47 26.81
N PRO A 40 3.32 -8.24 27.90
CA PRO A 40 3.26 -9.70 28.00
C PRO A 40 1.87 -10.32 27.78
N ASP A 41 0.81 -9.50 27.75
CA ASP A 41 -0.58 -9.99 27.71
C ASP A 41 -0.94 -10.63 26.35
N ASN A 42 -0.27 -10.20 25.29
CA ASN A 42 -0.24 -10.84 23.98
C ASN A 42 1.15 -11.49 23.79
N PRO A 43 1.30 -12.82 24.04
CA PRO A 43 2.58 -13.52 23.89
C PRO A 43 3.11 -13.55 22.44
N GLY A 44 2.38 -12.93 21.50
CA GLY A 44 2.69 -12.91 20.07
C GLY A 44 2.42 -14.25 19.42
N MET A 45 2.62 -14.30 18.11
CA MET A 45 2.57 -15.56 17.36
C MET A 45 3.82 -16.39 17.70
N PRO A 46 3.70 -17.66 18.09
CA PRO A 46 4.85 -18.50 18.42
C PRO A 46 5.79 -18.64 17.21
N PHE A 47 7.11 -18.58 17.44
CA PHE A 47 8.17 -18.63 16.41
C PHE A 47 8.14 -19.90 15.54
N ARG A 48 7.42 -20.92 16.00
CA ARG A 48 6.83 -21.97 15.17
C ARG A 48 5.36 -22.05 15.58
N THR A 49 4.45 -21.78 14.65
CA THR A 49 3.18 -22.48 14.71
C THR A 49 3.52 -23.96 14.83
N GLN A 50 3.13 -24.60 15.93
CA GLN A 50 3.09 -26.06 15.95
C GLN A 50 2.04 -26.43 14.92
N PHE A 51 2.44 -26.47 13.65
CA PHE A 51 1.67 -27.15 12.63
C PHE A 51 1.45 -28.55 13.19
N SER A 52 0.20 -28.98 13.17
CA SER A 52 -0.05 -30.41 13.34
C SER A 52 0.81 -31.16 12.32
N TYR A 53 1.27 -32.36 12.65
CA TYR A 53 2.11 -33.17 11.76
C TYR A 53 1.55 -33.24 10.32
N PHE A 54 0.22 -33.29 10.21
CA PHE A 54 -0.53 -33.27 8.96
C PHE A 54 -0.40 -31.94 8.19
N GLU A 55 -0.51 -30.80 8.87
CA GLU A 55 -0.32 -29.49 8.24
C GLU A 55 1.11 -29.30 7.76
N GLN A 56 2.10 -29.81 8.49
CA GLN A 56 3.50 -29.71 8.08
C GLN A 56 3.78 -30.56 6.84
N GLN A 57 3.29 -31.80 6.81
CA GLN A 57 3.39 -32.65 5.60
C GLN A 57 2.71 -32.00 4.39
N ARG A 58 1.53 -31.40 4.59
CA ARG A 58 0.82 -30.69 3.52
C ARG A 58 1.57 -29.45 3.05
N PHE A 59 2.14 -28.66 3.98
CA PHE A 59 2.95 -27.49 3.65
C PHE A 59 4.21 -27.86 2.85
N ASP A 60 4.82 -29.00 3.17
CA ASP A 60 5.99 -29.50 2.44
C ASP A 60 5.66 -30.03 1.03
N GLN A 61 4.38 -30.33 0.76
CA GLN A 61 3.88 -30.71 -0.57
C GLN A 61 3.49 -29.52 -1.44
N LEU A 62 3.43 -28.30 -0.88
CA LEU A 62 3.05 -27.11 -1.64
C LEU A 62 4.12 -26.75 -2.69
N PRO A 63 3.71 -26.31 -3.88
CA PRO A 63 4.65 -25.81 -4.88
C PRO A 63 5.33 -24.52 -4.40
N MET A 64 6.51 -24.27 -4.93
CA MET A 64 7.15 -22.95 -4.86
C MET A 64 6.73 -22.12 -6.07
N HIS A 65 6.51 -20.83 -5.85
CA HIS A 65 6.36 -19.89 -6.94
C HIS A 65 7.76 -19.48 -7.43
N ASP A 66 8.17 -20.03 -8.57
CA ASP A 66 9.53 -19.85 -9.08
C ASP A 66 9.63 -18.54 -9.87
N VAL A 67 10.14 -17.49 -9.23
CA VAL A 67 10.43 -16.20 -9.87
C VAL A 67 11.92 -16.00 -9.98
N ARG A 68 12.38 -15.61 -11.16
CA ARG A 68 13.79 -15.24 -11.37
C ARG A 68 14.01 -13.78 -10.97
N PHE A 69 15.04 -13.55 -10.16
CA PHE A 69 15.49 -12.19 -9.84
C PHE A 69 16.94 -11.96 -10.30
N PRO A 70 17.23 -10.86 -11.03
CA PRO A 70 16.27 -9.93 -11.66
C PRO A 70 15.42 -10.63 -12.73
N PRO A 71 14.25 -10.07 -13.10
CA PRO A 71 13.36 -10.67 -14.08
C PRO A 71 14.00 -10.71 -15.47
N GLU A 72 13.54 -11.62 -16.32
CA GLU A 72 14.04 -11.73 -17.69
C GLU A 72 13.60 -10.53 -18.53
N PRO A 73 14.53 -9.85 -19.24
CA PRO A 73 14.18 -8.68 -20.04
C PRO A 73 13.57 -9.12 -21.38
N VAL A 74 12.26 -9.38 -21.37
CA VAL A 74 11.48 -9.67 -22.58
C VAL A 74 10.79 -8.37 -23.03
N PRO A 75 11.18 -7.78 -24.18
CA PRO A 75 10.56 -6.56 -24.69
C PRO A 75 9.20 -6.85 -25.32
N ASP A 76 8.17 -6.11 -24.92
CA ASP A 76 6.83 -6.18 -25.52
C ASP A 76 6.67 -5.16 -26.65
N ASN A 77 7.39 -4.04 -26.58
CA ASN A 77 7.24 -2.90 -27.49
C ASN A 77 8.58 -2.46 -28.09
N ILE A 78 8.55 -1.85 -29.29
CA ILE A 78 9.74 -1.29 -29.95
C ILE A 78 10.46 -0.26 -29.06
N GLY A 79 9.70 0.51 -28.27
CA GLY A 79 10.27 1.44 -27.30
C GLY A 79 11.16 0.74 -26.26
N GLU A 80 10.75 -0.43 -25.76
CA GLU A 80 11.53 -1.22 -24.81
C GLU A 80 12.76 -1.86 -25.48
N VAL A 81 12.69 -2.17 -26.77
CA VAL A 81 13.87 -2.62 -27.53
C VAL A 81 14.93 -1.51 -27.63
N ILE A 82 14.50 -0.25 -27.79
CA ILE A 82 15.40 0.90 -27.98
C ILE A 82 15.94 1.42 -26.63
N PHE A 83 15.07 1.59 -25.64
CA PHE A 83 15.41 2.22 -24.36
C PHE A 83 15.69 1.21 -23.23
N GLY A 84 15.46 -0.07 -23.45
CA GLY A 84 15.56 -1.13 -22.45
C GLY A 84 14.20 -1.56 -21.91
N VAL A 85 14.13 -2.81 -21.48
CA VAL A 85 12.92 -3.42 -20.92
C VAL A 85 12.70 -2.94 -19.49
N LEU A 86 11.49 -2.47 -19.20
CA LEU A 86 11.09 -2.20 -17.83
C LEU A 86 10.86 -3.53 -17.11
N PRO A 87 11.51 -3.77 -15.95
CA PRO A 87 11.38 -5.02 -15.23
C PRO A 87 9.96 -5.15 -14.68
N LYS A 88 9.29 -6.26 -14.99
CA LYS A 88 7.91 -6.54 -14.56
C LYS A 88 7.93 -7.52 -13.39
N LEU A 89 6.99 -7.34 -12.46
CA LEU A 89 6.74 -8.28 -11.38
C LEU A 89 6.00 -9.49 -11.94
N ASP A 90 6.43 -10.70 -11.56
CA ASP A 90 5.66 -11.92 -11.84
C ASP A 90 4.77 -12.19 -10.62
N LEU A 91 3.49 -11.86 -10.76
CA LEU A 91 2.55 -11.79 -9.65
C LEU A 91 1.65 -13.03 -9.61
N ILE A 92 1.34 -13.46 -8.40
CA ILE A 92 0.36 -14.53 -8.17
C ILE A 92 -1.03 -14.02 -8.59
N GLN A 93 -1.63 -14.69 -9.58
CA GLN A 93 -2.91 -14.31 -10.14
C GLN A 93 -4.06 -14.60 -9.18
N LYS A 94 -4.94 -13.60 -8.98
CA LYS A 94 -6.22 -13.73 -8.28
C LYS A 94 -7.30 -14.10 -9.29
N ILE A 95 -8.02 -15.19 -9.04
CA ILE A 95 -9.15 -15.59 -9.88
C ILE A 95 -10.44 -15.30 -9.11
N PHE A 96 -11.17 -14.29 -9.57
CA PHE A 96 -12.46 -13.91 -9.01
C PHE A 96 -13.56 -14.83 -9.53
N TYR A 97 -14.50 -15.18 -8.65
CA TYR A 97 -15.67 -15.94 -9.02
C TYR A 97 -16.89 -15.46 -8.23
N GLU A 98 -18.06 -15.57 -8.86
CA GLU A 98 -19.34 -15.24 -8.25
C GLU A 98 -20.16 -16.53 -8.14
N SER A 99 -20.75 -16.76 -6.97
CA SER A 99 -21.64 -17.89 -6.74
C SER A 99 -22.86 -17.45 -5.96
N SER A 100 -24.01 -18.02 -6.27
CA SER A 100 -25.26 -17.75 -5.54
C SER A 100 -25.21 -18.20 -4.08
N THR A 101 -24.32 -19.13 -3.73
CA THR A 101 -24.14 -19.62 -2.35
C THR A 101 -23.10 -18.82 -1.59
N ASP A 102 -21.97 -18.52 -2.23
CA ASP A 102 -20.79 -17.96 -1.56
C ASP A 102 -20.79 -16.43 -1.62
N GLY A 103 -21.57 -15.84 -2.53
CA GLY A 103 -21.74 -14.39 -2.68
C GLY A 103 -20.85 -13.75 -3.75
N TYR A 104 -20.63 -12.45 -3.57
CA TYR A 104 -19.88 -11.56 -4.46
C TYR A 104 -18.49 -11.26 -3.88
N TYR A 105 -17.54 -10.90 -4.75
CA TYR A 105 -16.14 -10.58 -4.42
C TYR A 105 -15.29 -11.76 -3.92
N ASN A 106 -15.77 -12.99 -4.10
CA ASN A 106 -14.98 -14.17 -3.76
C ASN A 106 -13.84 -14.33 -4.76
N PHE A 107 -12.69 -14.73 -4.25
CA PHE A 107 -11.57 -15.10 -5.10
C PHE A 107 -10.76 -16.21 -4.48
N TYR A 108 -10.02 -16.90 -5.32
CA TYR A 108 -9.01 -17.83 -4.86
C TYR A 108 -7.67 -17.55 -5.53
N ILE A 109 -6.62 -17.96 -4.84
CA ILE A 109 -5.24 -17.91 -5.30
C ILE A 109 -4.62 -19.30 -5.14
N LYS A 110 -3.61 -19.61 -5.94
CA LYS A 110 -2.82 -20.83 -5.77
C LYS A 110 -2.03 -20.75 -4.46
N ASP A 111 -2.05 -21.82 -3.68
CA ASP A 111 -1.30 -21.89 -2.42
C ASP A 111 0.16 -22.24 -2.72
N TYR A 112 1.07 -21.30 -2.45
CA TYR A 112 2.50 -21.46 -2.63
C TYR A 112 3.23 -21.38 -1.30
N LYS A 113 4.32 -22.13 -1.17
CA LYS A 113 5.12 -22.19 0.06
C LYS A 113 5.83 -20.86 0.41
N ASN A 114 6.14 -20.04 -0.60
CA ASN A 114 6.79 -18.74 -0.48
C ASN A 114 5.82 -17.55 -0.57
N LEU A 115 4.53 -17.79 -0.41
CA LEU A 115 3.52 -16.74 -0.48
C LEU A 115 3.56 -15.83 0.75
N TYR A 116 3.53 -14.52 0.54
CA TYR A 116 3.51 -13.53 1.61
C TYR A 116 2.23 -12.71 1.58
N PHE A 117 1.65 -12.52 2.75
CA PHE A 117 0.53 -11.62 2.96
C PHE A 117 0.95 -10.44 3.82
N LEU A 118 0.20 -9.34 3.70
CA LEU A 118 0.29 -8.28 4.69
C LEU A 118 -0.14 -8.82 6.07
N PRO A 119 0.37 -8.27 7.18
CA PRO A 119 -0.22 -8.53 8.49
C PRO A 119 -1.67 -8.02 8.57
N ASP A 120 -2.54 -8.73 9.30
CA ASP A 120 -3.96 -8.36 9.47
C ASP A 120 -4.15 -6.92 9.94
N TRP A 121 -3.33 -6.47 10.89
CA TRP A 121 -3.41 -5.10 11.42
C TRP A 121 -3.11 -4.06 10.33
N LEU A 122 -2.16 -4.35 9.44
CA LEU A 122 -1.76 -3.44 8.37
C LEU A 122 -2.82 -3.44 7.26
N SER A 123 -3.33 -4.62 6.89
CA SER A 123 -4.45 -4.75 5.95
C SER A 123 -5.67 -3.97 6.46
N LYS A 124 -5.99 -4.09 7.75
CA LYS A 124 -7.07 -3.32 8.40
C LYS A 124 -6.84 -1.81 8.29
N ILE A 125 -5.64 -1.31 8.61
CA ILE A 125 -5.33 0.13 8.52
C ILE A 125 -5.49 0.62 7.09
N ILE A 126 -5.00 -0.13 6.10
CA ILE A 126 -5.11 0.26 4.69
C ILE A 126 -6.58 0.35 4.27
N GLN A 127 -7.39 -0.64 4.66
CA GLN A 127 -8.81 -0.66 4.32
C GLN A 127 -9.60 0.47 4.99
N LEU A 128 -9.39 0.70 6.29
CA LEU A 128 -10.18 1.68 7.04
C LEU A 128 -9.70 3.11 6.85
N GLN A 129 -8.39 3.35 6.91
CA GLN A 129 -7.83 4.70 6.90
C GLN A 129 -7.66 5.24 5.48
N PHE A 130 -7.21 4.39 4.55
CA PHE A 130 -6.97 4.77 3.16
C PHE A 130 -8.15 4.48 2.23
N HIS A 131 -9.25 3.91 2.76
CA HIS A 131 -10.48 3.59 2.02
C HIS A 131 -10.24 2.65 0.82
N VAL A 132 -9.17 1.85 0.84
CA VAL A 132 -8.85 0.87 -0.21
C VAL A 132 -9.48 -0.47 0.16
N CYS A 133 -10.72 -0.68 -0.27
CA CYS A 133 -11.48 -1.88 0.13
C CYS A 133 -11.68 -2.90 -1.00
N LEU A 134 -12.07 -2.45 -2.20
CA LEU A 134 -12.29 -3.33 -3.35
C LEU A 134 -11.23 -3.17 -4.44
N ASP A 135 -10.81 -1.93 -4.70
CA ASP A 135 -9.83 -1.63 -5.72
C ASP A 135 -8.41 -1.70 -5.17
N THR A 136 -7.66 -2.74 -5.53
CA THR A 136 -6.24 -2.90 -5.14
C THR A 136 -5.26 -2.24 -6.11
N SER A 137 -5.72 -1.63 -7.20
CA SER A 137 -4.86 -1.10 -8.28
C SER A 137 -3.82 -0.10 -7.77
N GLY A 138 -4.22 0.79 -6.85
CA GLY A 138 -3.31 1.77 -6.25
C GLY A 138 -2.18 1.12 -5.43
N LEU A 139 -2.49 0.07 -4.67
CA LEU A 139 -1.50 -0.68 -3.90
C LEU A 139 -0.55 -1.48 -4.79
N GLU A 140 -1.10 -2.07 -5.85
CA GLU A 140 -0.32 -2.80 -6.86
C GLU A 140 0.67 -1.86 -7.57
N ALA A 141 0.25 -0.64 -7.89
CA ALA A 141 1.12 0.40 -8.45
C ALA A 141 2.21 0.84 -7.46
N ILE A 142 1.89 1.04 -6.17
CA ILE A 142 2.90 1.37 -5.15
C ILE A 142 3.94 0.26 -5.06
N ARG A 143 3.50 -1.00 -5.01
CA ARG A 143 4.39 -2.18 -4.97
C ARG A 143 5.32 -2.23 -6.20
N GLU A 144 4.79 -1.96 -7.39
CA GLU A 144 5.57 -1.91 -8.63
C GLU A 144 6.61 -0.79 -8.62
N VAL A 145 6.23 0.42 -8.18
CA VAL A 145 7.17 1.55 -8.04
C VAL A 145 8.29 1.22 -7.06
N VAL A 146 7.96 0.59 -5.92
CA VAL A 146 8.97 0.15 -4.94
C VAL A 146 9.90 -0.89 -5.57
N PHE A 147 9.37 -1.88 -6.28
CA PHE A 147 10.18 -2.90 -6.96
C PHE A 147 11.15 -2.31 -8.00
N ILE A 148 10.65 -1.44 -8.87
CA ILE A 148 11.49 -0.74 -9.86
C ILE A 148 12.56 0.10 -9.16
N SER A 149 12.21 0.79 -8.06
CA SER A 149 13.15 1.58 -7.28
C SER A 149 14.27 0.72 -6.69
N LEU A 150 13.96 -0.48 -6.17
CA LEU A 150 14.96 -1.44 -5.68
C LEU A 150 15.88 -1.91 -6.80
N LEU A 151 15.36 -2.17 -8.00
CA LEU A 151 16.16 -2.58 -9.15
C LEU A 151 17.08 -1.46 -9.65
N VAL A 152 16.59 -0.22 -9.72
CA VAL A 152 17.44 0.95 -10.02
C VAL A 152 18.56 1.06 -9.00
N TYR A 153 18.24 0.87 -7.71
CA TYR A 153 19.23 0.92 -6.64
C TYR A 153 20.27 -0.21 -6.71
N ILE A 154 19.86 -1.44 -7.04
CA ILE A 154 20.79 -2.56 -7.32
C ILE A 154 21.73 -2.21 -8.49
N ASN A 155 21.22 -1.59 -9.54
CA ASN A 155 22.04 -1.15 -10.66
C ASN A 155 23.01 -0.03 -10.27
N LEU A 156 22.61 0.90 -9.39
CA LEU A 156 23.51 1.90 -8.82
C LEU A 156 24.63 1.25 -7.97
N LEU A 157 24.30 0.24 -7.16
CA LEU A 157 25.28 -0.55 -6.41
C LEU A 157 26.28 -1.27 -7.33
N ASN A 158 25.80 -1.89 -8.42
CA ASN A 158 26.65 -2.54 -9.43
C ASN A 158 27.55 -1.54 -10.13
N LEU A 159 27.01 -0.38 -10.52
CA LEU A 159 27.79 0.72 -11.10
C LEU A 159 28.87 1.19 -10.12
N ARG A 160 28.54 1.35 -8.84
CA ARG A 160 29.49 1.73 -7.79
C ARG A 160 30.61 0.70 -7.65
N LEU A 161 30.30 -0.59 -7.67
CA LEU A 161 31.29 -1.66 -7.62
C LEU A 161 32.21 -1.68 -8.86
N ALA A 162 31.63 -1.48 -10.05
CA ALA A 162 32.41 -1.39 -11.30
C ALA A 162 33.34 -0.17 -11.31
N MET A 163 32.90 0.94 -10.72
CA MET A 163 33.64 2.19 -10.65
C MET A 163 34.71 2.22 -9.54
N TYR A 164 34.77 1.19 -8.69
CA TYR A 164 35.72 1.09 -7.57
C TYR A 164 37.16 1.35 -8.01
N TRP A 165 37.60 0.72 -9.09
CA TRP A 165 38.95 0.92 -9.65
C TRP A 165 39.06 2.17 -10.54
N PHE A 166 37.95 2.59 -11.15
CA PHE A 166 37.94 3.72 -12.09
C PHE A 166 38.23 5.06 -11.41
N LEU A 167 37.71 5.26 -10.19
CA LEU A 167 37.95 6.46 -9.39
C LEU A 167 39.41 6.62 -8.97
N SER A 168 40.15 5.52 -8.82
CA SER A 168 41.57 5.56 -8.46
C SER A 168 42.47 5.99 -9.63
N ILE A 169 42.01 5.82 -10.88
CA ILE A 169 42.80 6.09 -12.09
C ILE A 169 42.42 7.44 -12.71
N ASN A 170 41.16 7.87 -12.60
CA ASN A 170 40.65 9.07 -13.26
C ASN A 170 40.85 10.35 -12.41
N PRO A 171 41.58 11.37 -12.90
CA PRO A 171 41.75 12.64 -12.18
C PRO A 171 40.47 13.50 -12.09
N TYR A 172 39.43 13.22 -12.88
CA TYR A 172 38.14 13.91 -12.84
C TYR A 172 37.10 13.08 -12.07
N THR A 173 37.14 13.12 -10.74
CA THR A 173 36.32 12.29 -9.85
C THR A 173 34.98 12.90 -9.45
N TYR A 174 34.81 14.23 -9.57
CA TYR A 174 33.66 14.96 -9.01
C TYR A 174 32.26 14.42 -9.38
N PRO A 175 31.90 14.20 -10.66
CA PRO A 175 30.56 13.69 -10.99
C PRO A 175 30.34 12.26 -10.48
N TRP A 176 31.40 11.45 -10.46
CA TRP A 176 31.36 10.07 -9.99
C TRP A 176 31.23 9.98 -8.47
N LEU A 177 31.82 10.94 -7.75
CA LEU A 177 31.75 11.02 -6.30
C LEU A 177 30.31 11.23 -5.81
N ILE A 178 29.47 11.95 -6.55
CA ILE A 178 28.04 12.10 -6.24
C ILE A 178 27.33 10.75 -6.32
N LEU A 179 27.51 10.01 -7.42
CA LEU A 179 26.89 8.69 -7.60
C LEU A 179 27.33 7.69 -6.52
N VAL A 180 28.61 7.73 -6.16
CA VAL A 180 29.19 6.88 -5.12
C VAL A 180 28.64 7.24 -3.74
N SER A 181 28.52 8.53 -3.42
CA SER A 181 27.98 9.00 -2.14
C SER A 181 26.53 8.57 -1.87
N LEU A 182 25.72 8.33 -2.92
CA LEU A 182 24.35 7.80 -2.78
C LEU A 182 24.31 6.37 -2.24
N VAL A 183 25.40 5.63 -2.38
CA VAL A 183 25.47 4.20 -2.09
C VAL A 183 26.40 3.91 -0.89
N ASP A 184 27.41 4.74 -0.67
CA ASP A 184 28.46 4.53 0.34
C ASP A 184 27.96 4.55 1.79
N TRP A 185 26.81 5.16 2.08
CA TRP A 185 26.19 5.08 3.40
C TRP A 185 25.97 3.62 3.88
N THR A 186 25.80 2.68 2.93
CA THR A 186 25.67 1.25 3.24
C THR A 186 26.96 0.69 3.84
N GLU A 187 28.13 1.13 3.34
CA GLU A 187 29.41 0.71 3.89
C GLU A 187 29.63 1.26 5.30
N GLU A 188 29.18 2.48 5.56
CA GLU A 188 29.23 3.08 6.90
C GLU A 188 28.33 2.31 7.89
N VAL A 189 27.10 1.97 7.50
CA VAL A 189 26.16 1.23 8.35
C VAL A 189 26.65 -0.18 8.67
N PHE A 190 27.27 -0.86 7.70
CA PHE A 190 27.78 -2.22 7.89
C PHE A 190 29.26 -2.28 8.29
N GLN A 191 29.88 -1.12 8.55
CA GLN A 191 31.29 -1.06 8.94
C GLN A 191 31.50 -1.83 10.25
N GLY A 192 32.36 -2.85 10.21
CA GLY A 192 32.65 -3.70 11.37
C GLY A 192 31.60 -4.79 11.66
N LEU A 193 30.47 -4.82 10.96
CA LEU A 193 29.49 -5.91 11.05
C LEU A 193 29.78 -7.04 10.06
N VAL A 194 30.18 -6.69 8.84
CA VAL A 194 30.46 -7.65 7.78
C VAL A 194 31.97 -7.93 7.71
N PRO A 195 32.41 -9.20 7.75
CA PRO A 195 33.83 -9.53 7.73
C PRO A 195 34.45 -9.25 6.35
N VAL A 196 35.71 -8.82 6.35
CA VAL A 196 36.55 -8.74 5.15
C VAL A 196 37.25 -10.09 4.97
N VAL A 197 36.95 -10.78 3.88
CA VAL A 197 37.54 -12.10 3.57
C VAL A 197 38.52 -11.93 2.41
N GLY A 198 39.80 -12.25 2.64
CA GLY A 198 40.83 -12.15 1.60
C GLY A 198 41.10 -10.73 1.10
N GLY A 199 40.81 -9.69 1.89
CA GLY A 199 40.98 -8.28 1.51
C GLY A 199 39.82 -7.70 0.69
N ILE A 200 38.77 -8.48 0.41
CA ILE A 200 37.56 -8.03 -0.30
C ILE A 200 36.49 -7.66 0.72
N ASN A 201 35.94 -6.45 0.60
CA ASN A 201 34.81 -6.01 1.41
C ASN A 201 33.52 -6.74 0.94
N LEU A 202 32.93 -7.56 1.81
CA LEU A 202 31.71 -8.32 1.49
C LEU A 202 30.41 -7.52 1.77
N THR A 203 30.51 -6.28 2.27
CA THR A 203 29.34 -5.46 2.61
C THR A 203 28.37 -5.32 1.44
N ALA A 204 28.86 -5.01 0.24
CA ALA A 204 28.00 -4.87 -0.94
C ALA A 204 27.28 -6.19 -1.25
N SER A 205 27.97 -7.33 -1.22
CA SER A 205 27.39 -8.66 -1.47
C SER A 205 26.33 -9.05 -0.43
N PHE A 206 26.59 -8.74 0.84
CA PHE A 206 25.61 -8.94 1.90
C PHE A 206 24.37 -8.06 1.68
N TRP A 207 24.57 -6.79 1.34
CA TRP A 207 23.50 -5.85 1.08
C TRP A 207 22.66 -6.24 -0.15
N PHE A 208 23.30 -6.71 -1.23
CA PHE A 208 22.60 -7.29 -2.38
C PHE A 208 21.69 -8.45 -1.98
N THR A 209 22.11 -9.29 -1.03
CA THR A 209 21.29 -10.41 -0.56
C THR A 209 20.04 -9.91 0.17
N ILE A 210 20.16 -8.85 0.98
CA ILE A 210 19.02 -8.24 1.68
C ILE A 210 18.04 -7.63 0.68
N ILE A 211 18.53 -6.81 -0.26
CA ILE A 211 17.67 -6.18 -1.27
C ILE A 211 17.02 -7.23 -2.15
N GLY A 212 17.77 -8.27 -2.55
CA GLY A 212 17.24 -9.40 -3.32
C GLY A 212 16.08 -10.08 -2.60
N LYS A 213 16.19 -10.34 -1.29
CA LYS A 213 15.09 -10.89 -0.48
C LYS A 213 13.90 -9.93 -0.39
N TRP A 214 14.13 -8.63 -0.29
CA TRP A 214 13.04 -7.65 -0.27
C TRP A 214 12.31 -7.60 -1.61
N ALA A 215 13.05 -7.58 -2.72
CA ALA A 215 12.47 -7.60 -4.06
C ALA A 215 11.71 -8.91 -4.33
N ASP A 216 12.27 -10.05 -3.89
CA ASP A 216 11.60 -11.35 -3.94
C ASP A 216 10.30 -11.37 -3.13
N SER A 217 10.29 -10.77 -1.94
CA SER A 217 9.08 -10.63 -1.13
C SER A 217 7.98 -9.83 -1.85
N LEU A 218 8.32 -8.84 -2.68
CA LEU A 218 7.33 -8.08 -3.45
C LEU A 218 6.66 -8.90 -4.56
N ASN A 219 7.39 -9.81 -5.23
CA ASN A 219 6.79 -10.72 -6.22
C ASN A 219 5.76 -11.67 -5.57
N HIS A 220 6.05 -12.08 -4.35
CA HIS A 220 5.24 -13.04 -3.60
C HIS A 220 4.17 -12.39 -2.71
N LEU A 221 4.12 -11.06 -2.66
CA LEU A 221 3.16 -10.31 -1.85
C LEU A 221 1.79 -10.29 -2.53
N VAL A 222 0.77 -10.84 -1.86
CA VAL A 222 -0.61 -10.81 -2.34
C VAL A 222 -1.49 -9.92 -1.45
N PHE A 223 -2.24 -9.02 -2.07
CA PHE A 223 -3.26 -8.21 -1.39
C PHE A 223 -4.59 -8.95 -1.36
N THR A 224 -5.16 -9.12 -0.17
CA THR A 224 -6.36 -9.95 0.08
C THR A 224 -7.65 -9.15 0.24
N MET A 225 -7.60 -7.83 0.09
CA MET A 225 -8.75 -6.94 0.26
C MET A 225 -9.92 -7.37 -0.66
N PRO A 226 -11.17 -7.38 -0.16
CA PRO A 226 -11.66 -6.82 1.11
C PRO A 226 -11.47 -7.72 2.34
N PHE A 227 -10.94 -8.92 2.18
CA PHE A 227 -10.76 -9.87 3.28
C PHE A 227 -9.48 -9.61 4.05
N LEU A 228 -9.47 -9.95 5.34
CA LEU A 228 -8.23 -10.06 6.09
C LEU A 228 -7.46 -11.31 5.64
N PRO A 229 -6.11 -11.27 5.60
CA PRO A 229 -5.28 -12.42 5.29
C PRO A 229 -5.59 -13.68 6.11
N SER A 230 -5.99 -13.52 7.38
CA SER A 230 -6.42 -14.63 8.25
C SER A 230 -7.74 -15.29 7.85
N GLU A 231 -8.53 -14.68 6.96
CA GLU A 231 -9.81 -15.25 6.48
C GLU A 231 -9.61 -16.31 5.38
N ALA A 232 -8.36 -16.54 4.97
CA ALA A 232 -8.02 -17.53 3.96
C ALA A 232 -8.44 -18.95 4.37
N GLN A 233 -9.25 -19.58 3.54
CA GLN A 233 -9.65 -20.99 3.69
C GLN A 233 -8.90 -21.85 2.70
N ARG A 234 -8.22 -22.88 3.17
CA ARG A 234 -7.53 -23.84 2.31
C ARG A 234 -8.55 -24.74 1.61
N GLY A 235 -8.35 -24.93 0.30
CA GLY A 235 -9.12 -25.85 -0.52
C GLY A 235 -8.25 -26.48 -1.60
N GLU A 236 -8.88 -27.31 -2.41
CA GLU A 236 -8.26 -27.94 -3.59
C GLU A 236 -9.21 -27.72 -4.75
N THR A 237 -8.68 -27.34 -5.90
CA THR A 237 -9.46 -27.20 -7.13
C THR A 237 -8.77 -27.88 -8.29
N ILE A 238 -9.53 -28.25 -9.31
CA ILE A 238 -8.99 -28.87 -10.51
C ILE A 238 -8.61 -27.75 -11.48
N MET A 239 -7.32 -27.53 -11.68
CA MET A 239 -6.82 -26.64 -12.74
C MET A 239 -6.05 -27.47 -13.76
N ASN A 240 -6.40 -27.34 -15.04
CA ASN A 240 -5.76 -28.06 -16.14
C ASN A 240 -5.70 -29.59 -15.96
N GLY A 241 -6.69 -30.17 -15.27
CA GLY A 241 -6.77 -31.61 -15.01
C GLY A 241 -5.98 -32.09 -13.79
N GLU A 242 -5.30 -31.20 -13.07
CA GLU A 242 -4.55 -31.50 -11.85
C GLU A 242 -5.22 -30.89 -10.62
N MET A 243 -5.17 -31.60 -9.49
CA MET A 243 -5.63 -31.10 -8.19
C MET A 243 -4.59 -30.14 -7.64
N VAL A 244 -4.92 -28.84 -7.61
CA VAL A 244 -4.04 -27.78 -7.16
C VAL A 244 -4.53 -27.24 -5.81
N PRO A 245 -3.66 -27.13 -4.79
CA PRO A 245 -4.01 -26.50 -3.53
C PRO A 245 -4.24 -25.01 -3.73
N ILE A 246 -5.33 -24.49 -3.17
CA ILE A 246 -5.73 -23.08 -3.29
C ILE A 246 -6.09 -22.48 -1.93
N LEU A 247 -5.91 -21.17 -1.83
CA LEU A 247 -6.43 -20.35 -0.74
C LEU A 247 -7.65 -19.60 -1.26
N MET A 248 -8.80 -19.83 -0.63
CA MET A 248 -10.08 -19.25 -0.98
C MET A 248 -10.45 -18.17 0.04
N PHE A 249 -10.82 -17.00 -0.46
CA PHE A 249 -11.41 -15.92 0.30
C PHE A 249 -12.86 -15.81 -0.15
N ARG A 250 -13.78 -16.14 0.77
CA ARG A 250 -15.20 -16.25 0.45
C ARG A 250 -16.11 -15.83 1.59
N PHE A 251 -17.37 -15.61 1.26
CA PHE A 251 -18.44 -15.13 2.14
C PHE A 251 -18.28 -13.64 2.49
N PHE A 252 -18.91 -13.20 3.58
CA PHE A 252 -18.89 -11.82 4.02
C PHE A 252 -17.60 -11.50 4.79
N PRO A 253 -16.83 -10.47 4.39
CA PRO A 253 -15.60 -10.07 5.08
C PRO A 253 -15.83 -9.78 6.57
N ILE A 254 -14.96 -10.31 7.43
CA ILE A 254 -15.07 -10.09 8.89
C ILE A 254 -14.87 -8.62 9.23
N LEU A 255 -14.05 -7.90 8.47
CA LEU A 255 -13.83 -6.47 8.69
C LEU A 255 -15.13 -5.67 8.55
N TRP A 256 -15.93 -5.96 7.53
CA TRP A 256 -17.22 -5.29 7.31
C TRP A 256 -18.24 -5.63 8.40
N PHE A 257 -18.18 -6.83 8.97
CA PHE A 257 -19.04 -7.20 10.09
C PHE A 257 -18.71 -6.40 11.36
N LYS A 258 -17.43 -6.11 11.60
CA LYS A 258 -16.96 -5.44 12.82
C LYS A 258 -17.04 -3.92 12.75
N GLU A 259 -16.59 -3.34 11.63
CA GLU A 259 -16.41 -1.89 11.48
C GLU A 259 -17.46 -1.26 10.56
N GLY A 260 -18.32 -2.08 9.95
CA GLY A 260 -19.32 -1.65 8.98
C GLY A 260 -18.77 -1.63 7.54
N ILE A 261 -19.69 -1.51 6.59
CA ILE A 261 -19.38 -1.44 5.16
C ILE A 261 -19.08 0.02 4.81
N PRO A 262 -17.92 0.33 4.20
CA PRO A 262 -17.60 1.67 3.73
C PRO A 262 -18.72 2.28 2.88
N ASN A 263 -18.99 3.58 3.07
CA ASN A 263 -20.10 4.25 2.38
C ASN A 263 -19.93 4.21 0.85
N ASP A 264 -18.71 4.36 0.34
CA ASP A 264 -18.41 4.33 -1.10
C ASP A 264 -18.87 3.01 -1.75
N ILE A 265 -18.72 1.89 -1.04
CA ILE A 265 -19.17 0.57 -1.48
C ILE A 265 -20.70 0.50 -1.47
N ARG A 266 -21.35 1.03 -0.42
CA ARG A 266 -22.82 1.07 -0.30
C ARG A 266 -23.44 1.92 -1.41
N GLU A 267 -22.82 3.05 -1.75
CA GLU A 267 -23.22 3.89 -2.88
C GLU A 267 -23.03 3.17 -4.21
N PHE A 268 -21.92 2.46 -4.40
CA PHE A 268 -21.68 1.65 -5.59
C PHE A 268 -22.74 0.54 -5.76
N TRP A 269 -23.09 -0.18 -4.69
CA TRP A 269 -24.14 -1.19 -4.73
C TRP A 269 -25.53 -0.58 -4.98
N TYR A 270 -25.84 0.57 -4.41
CA TYR A 270 -27.14 1.22 -4.63
C TYR A 270 -27.29 1.78 -6.06
N SER A 271 -26.22 2.38 -6.60
CA SER A 271 -26.27 3.09 -7.88
C SER A 271 -25.93 2.22 -9.09
N GLN A 272 -24.87 1.41 -9.01
CA GLN A 272 -24.31 0.68 -10.15
C GLN A 272 -24.62 -0.82 -10.12
N ARG A 273 -24.67 -1.43 -8.94
CA ARG A 273 -24.84 -2.89 -8.76
C ARG A 273 -25.94 -3.26 -7.74
N PRO A 274 -27.22 -2.99 -8.07
CA PRO A 274 -28.34 -3.27 -7.15
C PRO A 274 -28.57 -4.78 -6.93
N ASP A 275 -28.08 -5.62 -7.83
CA ASP A 275 -28.05 -7.08 -7.70
C ASP A 275 -27.25 -7.55 -6.48
N ILE A 276 -26.11 -6.90 -6.22
CA ILE A 276 -25.30 -7.15 -5.02
C ILE A 276 -26.05 -6.70 -3.78
N LEU A 277 -26.70 -5.54 -3.83
CA LEU A 277 -27.50 -5.02 -2.72
C LEU A 277 -28.64 -5.98 -2.35
N GLU A 278 -29.39 -6.48 -3.33
CA GLU A 278 -30.48 -7.43 -3.11
C GLU A 278 -29.97 -8.74 -2.48
N PHE A 279 -28.84 -9.26 -2.96
CA PHE A 279 -28.20 -10.43 -2.36
C PHE A 279 -27.76 -10.17 -0.92
N MET A 280 -27.12 -9.03 -0.65
CA MET A 280 -26.67 -8.68 0.70
C MET A 280 -27.86 -8.55 1.66
N GLN A 281 -28.97 -7.96 1.22
CA GLN A 281 -30.21 -7.88 2.00
C GLN A 281 -30.81 -9.26 2.28
N LYS A 282 -30.84 -10.14 1.28
CA LYS A 282 -31.41 -11.49 1.42
C LYS A 282 -30.56 -12.42 2.29
N SER A 283 -29.24 -12.40 2.09
CA SER A 283 -28.30 -13.31 2.73
C SER A 283 -27.84 -12.82 4.11
N TYR A 284 -27.68 -11.50 4.27
CA TYR A 284 -27.09 -10.88 5.44
C TYR A 284 -27.99 -9.85 6.11
N GLY A 285 -29.23 -9.62 5.65
CA GLY A 285 -30.14 -8.63 6.24
C GLY A 285 -30.57 -8.95 7.68
N GLN A 286 -30.32 -10.16 8.17
CA GLN A 286 -30.49 -10.51 9.59
C GLN A 286 -29.35 -9.98 10.47
N LEU A 287 -28.18 -9.71 9.87
CA LEU A 287 -27.10 -9.02 10.54
C LEU A 287 -27.52 -7.54 10.61
N ASN A 288 -27.56 -6.96 11.81
CA ASN A 288 -27.92 -5.55 12.03
C ASN A 288 -26.85 -4.59 11.46
N ILE A 289 -26.60 -4.65 10.16
CA ILE A 289 -25.59 -3.91 9.41
C ILE A 289 -26.31 -2.92 8.50
N THR A 290 -25.77 -1.70 8.40
CA THR A 290 -26.27 -0.68 7.49
C THR A 290 -25.85 -1.04 6.05
N LEU A 291 -26.80 -1.45 5.22
CA LEU A 291 -26.55 -1.76 3.80
C LEU A 291 -26.79 -0.57 2.87
N LEU A 292 -27.70 0.32 3.26
CA LEU A 292 -28.03 1.51 2.47
C LEU A 292 -26.96 2.60 2.66
N PRO A 293 -26.71 3.43 1.65
CA PRO A 293 -25.78 4.55 1.76
C PRO A 293 -26.30 5.62 2.73
N ASP A 294 -25.36 6.37 3.32
CA ASP A 294 -25.67 7.35 4.37
C ASP A 294 -26.53 8.52 3.83
N SER A 295 -26.42 8.84 2.54
CA SER A 295 -27.26 9.83 1.87
C SER A 295 -28.76 9.52 1.98
N ILE A 296 -29.14 8.25 1.87
CA ILE A 296 -30.54 7.81 1.97
C ILE A 296 -30.97 7.74 3.44
N ILE A 297 -30.12 7.19 4.31
CA ILE A 297 -30.41 7.07 5.75
C ILE A 297 -30.64 8.45 6.35
N ASN A 298 -29.76 9.41 6.07
CA ASN A 298 -29.88 10.78 6.54
C ASN A 298 -31.15 11.45 5.99
N SER A 299 -31.52 11.18 4.73
CA SER A 299 -32.78 11.69 4.16
C SER A 299 -34.03 11.11 4.83
N GLN A 300 -34.00 9.85 5.28
CA GLN A 300 -35.12 9.21 5.98
C GLN A 300 -35.28 9.74 7.40
N HIS A 301 -34.19 9.99 8.13
CA HIS A 301 -34.23 10.61 9.46
C HIS A 301 -34.71 12.07 9.44
N LEU A 302 -34.49 12.79 8.34
CA LEU A 302 -35.06 14.12 8.14
C LEU A 302 -36.59 14.08 7.88
N VAL A 303 -37.14 12.91 7.55
CA VAL A 303 -38.56 12.65 7.29
C VAL A 303 -39.13 11.75 8.40
N ASP A 304 -38.82 12.05 9.65
CA ASP A 304 -39.54 11.42 10.77
C ASP A 304 -40.99 11.95 10.83
N PRO A 305 -42.02 11.08 10.87
CA PRO A 305 -43.43 11.47 10.83
C PRO A 305 -43.94 12.16 12.12
N ASN A 306 -43.09 12.32 13.13
CA ASN A 306 -43.42 13.04 14.38
C ASN A 306 -43.10 14.55 14.33
N ASN A 307 -42.42 15.02 13.28
CA ASN A 307 -42.42 16.44 12.94
C ASN A 307 -43.31 16.64 11.73
N SER A 308 -44.62 16.70 11.97
CA SER A 308 -45.54 17.34 11.03
C SER A 308 -45.11 18.80 10.89
N ILE A 309 -44.24 19.07 9.91
CA ILE A 309 -43.98 20.42 9.43
C ILE A 309 -45.33 20.94 8.95
N ASN A 310 -45.87 21.93 9.66
CA ASN A 310 -47.05 22.65 9.21
C ASN A 310 -46.74 23.21 7.83
N VAL A 311 -47.40 22.67 6.81
CA VAL A 311 -47.24 23.06 5.40
C VAL A 311 -47.52 24.57 5.20
N GLU A 312 -48.25 25.19 6.13
CA GLU A 312 -48.50 26.65 6.14
C GLU A 312 -47.21 27.46 6.37
N GLU A 313 -46.28 27.01 7.22
CA GLU A 313 -45.07 27.78 7.58
C GLU A 313 -44.02 27.80 6.46
N VAL A 314 -43.95 26.73 5.65
CA VAL A 314 -43.05 26.64 4.49
C VAL A 314 -43.50 27.58 3.37
N THR A 315 -44.81 27.79 3.20
CA THR A 315 -45.33 28.73 2.17
C THR A 315 -45.01 30.19 2.50
N ASP A 316 -44.96 30.56 3.77
CA ASP A 316 -44.60 31.90 4.22
C ASP A 316 -43.09 32.17 4.12
N ILE A 317 -42.25 31.17 4.40
CA ILE A 317 -40.80 31.26 4.18
C ILE A 317 -40.49 31.42 2.69
N THR A 318 -41.18 30.69 1.81
CA THR A 318 -40.95 30.78 0.35
C THR A 318 -41.39 32.15 -0.20
N LYS A 319 -42.50 32.71 0.31
CA LYS A 319 -42.93 34.07 -0.03
C LYS A 319 -41.95 35.13 0.46
N ASN A 320 -41.45 35.04 1.69
CA ASN A 320 -40.49 36.00 2.24
C ASN A 320 -39.10 35.91 1.57
N ILE A 321 -38.65 34.72 1.18
CA ILE A 321 -37.41 34.57 0.40
C ILE A 321 -37.61 35.15 -1.00
N SER A 322 -38.78 34.94 -1.63
CA SER A 322 -39.05 35.50 -2.96
C SER A 322 -39.06 37.03 -2.98
N THR A 323 -39.56 37.68 -1.91
CA THR A 323 -39.59 39.15 -1.81
C THR A 323 -38.23 39.75 -1.44
N GLN A 324 -37.44 39.08 -0.59
CA GLN A 324 -36.08 39.51 -0.26
C GLN A 324 -35.07 39.28 -1.40
N VAL A 325 -35.21 38.21 -2.17
CA VAL A 325 -34.38 37.97 -3.36
C VAL A 325 -34.72 38.98 -4.45
N LEU A 326 -35.99 39.37 -4.62
CA LEU A 326 -36.37 40.42 -5.57
C LEU A 326 -35.87 41.81 -5.15
N SER A 327 -35.88 42.14 -3.84
CA SER A 327 -35.34 43.41 -3.36
C SER A 327 -33.82 43.48 -3.50
N ASN A 328 -33.11 42.39 -3.17
CA ASN A 328 -31.65 42.34 -3.27
C ASN A 328 -31.16 42.23 -4.72
N ALA A 329 -31.96 41.65 -5.63
CA ALA A 329 -31.64 41.65 -7.06
C ALA A 329 -31.67 43.05 -7.66
N ASN A 330 -32.55 43.95 -7.20
CA ASN A 330 -32.56 45.34 -7.65
C ASN A 330 -31.34 46.14 -7.16
N ASP A 331 -30.84 45.88 -5.96
CA ASP A 331 -29.61 46.51 -5.46
C ASP A 331 -28.34 45.93 -6.10
N ALA A 332 -28.35 44.65 -6.52
CA ALA A 332 -27.26 44.01 -7.25
C ALA A 332 -27.21 44.37 -8.75
N LEU A 333 -28.29 44.93 -9.32
CA LEU A 333 -28.31 45.40 -10.71
C LEU A 333 -27.60 46.76 -10.89
N LEU A 334 -27.49 47.58 -9.84
CA LEU A 334 -26.73 48.83 -9.86
C LEU A 334 -25.23 48.62 -10.17
N PRO A 335 -24.48 47.73 -9.48
CA PRO A 335 -23.07 47.48 -9.80
C PRO A 335 -22.84 46.79 -11.15
N ILE A 336 -23.81 46.03 -11.67
CA ILE A 336 -23.70 45.41 -13.02
C ILE A 336 -23.76 46.48 -14.12
N THR A 337 -24.56 47.55 -13.94
CA THR A 337 -24.57 48.67 -14.89
C THR A 337 -23.27 49.46 -14.89
N GLU A 338 -22.61 49.64 -13.73
CA GLU A 338 -21.30 50.27 -13.64
C GLU A 338 -20.19 49.40 -14.24
N PHE A 339 -20.24 48.07 -14.04
CA PHE A 339 -19.26 47.14 -14.63
C PHE A 339 -19.37 47.06 -16.15
N ASN A 340 -20.58 47.10 -16.72
CA ASN A 340 -20.79 47.16 -18.16
C ASN A 340 -20.24 48.46 -18.78
N ASN A 341 -20.40 49.60 -18.09
CA ASN A 341 -19.80 50.86 -18.55
C ASN A 341 -18.27 50.81 -18.55
N TYR A 342 -17.65 50.12 -17.57
CA TYR A 342 -16.21 49.89 -17.54
C TYR A 342 -15.72 48.97 -18.68
N LEU A 343 -16.49 47.92 -19.02
CA LEU A 343 -16.16 47.03 -20.15
C LEU A 343 -16.28 47.73 -21.51
N ILE A 344 -17.28 48.60 -21.68
CA ILE A 344 -17.41 49.43 -22.89
C ILE A 344 -16.21 50.38 -23.00
N GLN A 345 -15.79 51.00 -21.90
CA GLN A 345 -14.63 51.91 -21.88
C GLN A 345 -13.30 51.20 -22.16
N LEU A 346 -13.15 49.95 -21.71
CA LEU A 346 -12.01 49.09 -22.03
C LEU A 346 -12.00 48.66 -23.51
N ASN A 347 -13.17 48.38 -24.09
CA ASN A 347 -13.29 48.03 -25.50
C ASN A 347 -12.95 49.21 -26.43
N ASP A 348 -13.41 50.43 -26.10
CA ASP A 348 -13.07 51.64 -26.85
C ASP A 348 -11.56 51.97 -26.73
N SER A 349 -10.97 51.73 -25.56
CA SER A 349 -9.52 51.89 -25.35
C SER A 349 -8.71 50.86 -26.14
N PHE A 350 -9.18 49.62 -26.27
CA PHE A 350 -8.55 48.58 -27.09
C PHE A 350 -8.69 48.86 -28.59
N HIS A 351 -9.83 49.38 -29.05
CA HIS A 351 -10.02 49.78 -30.44
C HIS A 351 -9.10 50.95 -30.84
N HIS A 352 -8.79 51.87 -29.92
CA HIS A 352 -7.81 52.94 -30.14
C HIS A 352 -6.34 52.48 -30.08
N LEU A 353 -6.04 51.33 -29.46
CA LEU A 353 -4.69 50.77 -29.34
C LEU A 353 -4.32 49.79 -30.47
N VAL A 354 -5.30 49.12 -31.08
CA VAL A 354 -5.07 48.09 -32.12
C VAL A 354 -5.10 48.65 -33.55
N LEU A 355 -5.56 49.89 -33.76
CA LEU A 355 -5.50 50.56 -35.07
C LEU A 355 -5.03 52.02 -34.96
N PRO A 356 -3.71 52.26 -35.02
CA PRO A 356 -3.19 53.42 -35.71
C PRO A 356 -2.27 53.01 -36.87
N SER A 357 -2.71 53.40 -38.07
CA SER A 357 -1.99 53.48 -39.36
C SER A 357 -1.80 52.23 -40.21
N LEU A 358 -2.88 51.84 -40.92
CA LEU A 358 -2.78 51.61 -42.36
C LEU A 358 -3.14 52.93 -43.06
N LYS A 359 -2.12 53.74 -43.34
CA LYS A 359 -2.10 54.73 -44.42
C LYS A 359 -0.67 55.02 -44.85
#